data_AF-A0A6G7Z068-F1
#
_entry.id   AF-A0A6G7Z068-F1
#
_cell.length_a   1.000
_cell.length_b   1.000
_cell.length_c   1.000
_cell.angle_alpha   90.00
_cell.angle_beta   90.00
_cell.angle_gamma   90.00
#
_symmetry.space_group_name_H-M   'P 1'
#
loop_
_entity.id
_entity.type
_entity.pdbx_description
1 polymer ?
#
loop_
_entity_poly.entity_id
_entity_poly.type
_entity_poly.pdbx_seq_one_letter_code
_entity_poly.pdbx_strand_id
1 'polypeptide(L)'
;METTEITRTEQTIDGLAAIVWTLIEDGVEIAHLDAHTSGLILNVEVDDDRRGEGHARRLFDHADADLGLYHVPTWGRTPEGEIFADAMGGDTMDDERACEILGLDLDVVTNNYA
;
A
#
# COMPACT_ATOMS: atom_id res chain seq x y z
N MET A 1 -17.14 -25.12 -3.17
CA MET A 1 -17.09 -23.81 -3.85
C MET A 1 -15.94 -23.09 -3.22
N GLU A 2 -14.92 -22.74 -3.98
CA GLU A 2 -13.87 -21.85 -3.48
C GLU A 2 -14.51 -20.48 -3.25
N THR A 3 -14.28 -19.91 -2.07
CA THR A 3 -14.82 -18.61 -1.68
C THR A 3 -13.67 -17.64 -1.54
N THR A 4 -13.69 -16.57 -2.34
CA THR A 4 -12.71 -15.48 -2.24
C THR A 4 -13.43 -14.17 -1.92
N GLU A 5 -12.98 -13.46 -0.90
CA GLU A 5 -13.51 -12.16 -0.51
C GLU A 5 -12.39 -11.17 -0.16
N ILE A 6 -12.70 -9.87 -0.26
CA ILE A 6 -11.84 -8.81 0.26
C ILE A 6 -12.58 -8.19 1.44
N THR A 7 -11.93 -8.15 2.61
CA THR A 7 -12.44 -7.46 3.80
C THR A 7 -11.73 -6.11 3.95
N ARG A 8 -12.34 -5.20 4.72
CA ARG A 8 -11.81 -3.86 5.00
C ARG A 8 -11.87 -3.59 6.49
N THR A 9 -10.75 -3.20 7.09
CA THR A 9 -10.66 -2.89 8.52
C THR A 9 -9.93 -1.57 8.74
N GLU A 10 -10.45 -0.71 9.62
CA GLU A 10 -9.74 0.47 10.10
C GLU A 10 -8.98 0.15 11.38
N GLN A 11 -7.70 0.51 11.44
CA GLN A 11 -6.84 0.25 12.59
C GLN A 11 -5.70 1.28 12.70
N THR A 12 -4.85 1.13 13.72
CA THR A 12 -3.64 1.95 13.88
C THR A 12 -2.41 1.06 13.67
N ILE A 13 -1.55 1.41 12.72
CA ILE A 13 -0.29 0.71 12.40
C ILE A 13 0.85 1.70 12.63
N ASP A 14 1.79 1.37 13.51
CA ASP A 14 2.95 2.22 13.84
C ASP A 14 2.59 3.69 14.18
N GLY A 15 1.43 3.89 14.82
CA GLY A 15 0.91 5.22 15.18
C GLY A 15 0.16 5.95 14.08
N LEU A 16 0.05 5.37 12.88
CA LEU A 16 -0.68 5.91 11.73
C LEU A 16 -2.10 5.36 11.67
N ALA A 17 -3.07 6.22 11.33
CA ALA A 17 -4.44 5.78 11.06
C ALA A 17 -4.49 5.08 9.70
N ALA A 18 -4.76 3.77 9.70
CA ALA A 18 -4.68 2.92 8.53
C ALA A 18 -6.01 2.23 8.20
N ILE A 19 -6.20 1.94 6.92
CA ILE A 19 -7.21 1.04 6.38
C ILE A 19 -6.46 -0.15 5.78
N VAL A 20 -6.90 -1.36 6.13
CA VAL A 20 -6.33 -2.61 5.63
C VAL A 20 -7.39 -3.34 4.82
N TRP A 21 -7.04 -3.68 3.58
CA TRP A 21 -7.81 -4.59 2.75
C TRP A 21 -7.14 -5.95 2.73
N THR A 22 -7.87 -6.99 3.12
CA THR A 22 -7.35 -8.36 3.22
C THR A 22 -8.06 -9.25 2.21
N LEU A 23 -7.31 -9.93 1.35
CA LEU A 23 -7.82 -10.95 0.44
C LEU A 23 -7.83 -12.30 1.16
N ILE A 24 -9.03 -12.84 1.34
CA ILE A 24 -9.27 -14.12 2.02
C ILE A 24 -9.77 -15.12 0.99
N GLU A 25 -9.12 -16.29 0.93
CA GLU A 25 -9.55 -17.43 0.14
C GLU A 25 -9.77 -18.65 1.04
N ASP A 26 -10.96 -19.24 0.97
CA ASP A 26 -11.38 -20.38 1.80
C ASP A 26 -11.16 -20.18 3.31
N GLY A 27 -11.34 -18.93 3.77
CA GLY A 27 -11.17 -18.52 5.16
C GLY A 27 -9.72 -18.26 5.58
N VAL A 28 -8.76 -18.31 4.66
CA VAL A 28 -7.34 -18.04 4.88
C VAL A 28 -6.96 -16.72 4.22
N GLU A 29 -6.31 -15.83 4.97
CA GLU A 29 -5.68 -14.65 4.39
C GLU A 29 -4.51 -15.06 3.48
N ILE A 30 -4.53 -14.56 2.25
CA ILE A 30 -3.47 -14.84 1.25
C ILE A 30 -2.73 -13.57 0.81
N ALA A 31 -3.28 -12.40 1.08
CA ALA A 31 -2.65 -11.11 0.79
C ALA A 31 -3.34 -9.97 1.58
N HIS A 32 -2.61 -8.88 1.81
CA HIS A 32 -3.20 -7.64 2.32
C HIS A 32 -2.52 -6.40 1.72
N LEU A 33 -3.27 -5.29 1.73
CA LEU A 33 -2.79 -3.96 1.39
C LEU A 33 -3.18 -3.00 2.52
N ASP A 34 -2.18 -2.30 3.03
CA ASP A 34 -2.33 -1.29 4.09
C ASP A 34 -2.16 0.09 3.47
N ALA A 35 -3.09 1.00 3.75
CA ALA A 35 -2.94 2.40 3.40
C ALA A 35 -3.27 3.30 4.59
N HIS A 36 -2.59 4.44 4.70
CA HIS A 36 -3.04 5.51 5.57
C HIS A 36 -4.42 6.00 5.11
N THR A 37 -5.23 6.52 6.02
CA THR A 37 -6.58 7.07 5.70
C THR A 37 -6.60 8.18 4.64
N SER A 38 -5.45 8.72 4.26
CA SER A 38 -5.29 9.66 3.14
C SER A 38 -5.06 9.00 1.78
N GLY A 39 -5.00 7.67 1.70
CA GLY A 39 -4.70 6.91 0.49
C GLY A 39 -3.21 6.58 0.28
N LEU A 40 -2.30 7.03 1.15
CA LEU A 40 -0.88 6.67 1.03
C LEU A 40 -0.70 5.17 1.29
N ILE A 41 -0.23 4.41 0.30
CA ILE A 41 0.09 3.00 0.48
C ILE A 41 1.25 2.88 1.47
N LEU A 42 1.04 2.09 2.52
CA LEU A 42 2.02 1.81 3.57
C LEU A 42 2.67 0.45 3.38
N ASN A 43 1.89 -0.55 2.94
CA ASN A 43 2.39 -1.90 2.72
C ASN A 43 1.51 -2.66 1.70
N VAL A 44 2.12 -3.61 0.99
CA VAL A 44 1.40 -4.64 0.24
C VAL A 44 2.16 -5.95 0.39
N GLU A 45 1.49 -6.99 0.85
CA GLU A 45 2.08 -8.31 1.06
C GLU A 45 1.19 -9.38 0.42
N VAL A 46 1.83 -10.37 -0.20
CA VAL A 46 1.18 -11.56 -0.75
C VAL A 46 1.97 -12.76 -0.26
N ASP A 47 1.26 -13.76 0.25
CA ASP A 47 1.84 -15.04 0.66
C ASP A 47 2.77 -15.57 -0.44
N ASP A 48 3.99 -15.99 -0.05
CA ASP A 48 5.08 -16.33 -0.96
C ASP A 48 4.65 -17.39 -1.99
N ASP A 49 3.88 -18.38 -1.55
CA ASP A 49 3.38 -19.48 -2.38
C ASP A 49 2.26 -19.05 -3.34
N ARG A 50 1.79 -17.80 -3.22
CA ARG A 50 0.66 -17.21 -3.96
C ARG A 50 1.09 -16.01 -4.81
N ARG A 51 2.38 -15.67 -4.83
CA ARG A 51 2.94 -14.58 -5.64
C ARG A 51 2.83 -14.90 -7.13
N GLY A 52 2.64 -13.85 -7.94
CA GLY A 52 2.49 -13.98 -9.40
C GLY A 52 1.09 -14.37 -9.89
N GLU A 53 0.15 -14.62 -8.99
CA GLU A 53 -1.24 -14.98 -9.32
C GLU A 53 -2.17 -13.75 -9.52
N GLY A 54 -1.66 -12.54 -9.33
CA GLY A 54 -2.40 -11.29 -9.53
C GLY A 54 -3.14 -10.75 -8.30
N HIS A 55 -2.95 -11.37 -7.12
CA HIS A 55 -3.61 -10.96 -5.86
C HIS A 55 -3.30 -9.51 -5.45
N ALA A 56 -2.04 -9.07 -5.59
CA ALA A 56 -1.65 -7.69 -5.29
C ALA A 56 -2.38 -6.67 -6.18
N ARG A 57 -2.53 -6.95 -7.49
CA ARG A 57 -3.31 -6.10 -8.40
C ARG A 57 -4.78 -6.07 -8.01
N ARG A 58 -5.35 -7.24 -7.67
CA ARG A 58 -6.75 -7.33 -7.26
C ARG A 58 -7.02 -6.49 -6.00
N LEU A 59 -6.10 -6.49 -5.04
CA LEU A 59 -6.18 -5.63 -3.85
C LEU A 59 -6.02 -4.16 -4.21
N PHE A 60 -5.03 -3.80 -5.04
CA PHE A 60 -4.81 -2.43 -5.50
C PHE A 60 -6.04 -1.86 -6.19
N ASP A 61 -6.56 -2.53 -7.22
CA ASP A 61 -7.73 -2.08 -7.98
C ASP A 61 -8.95 -1.89 -7.08
N HIS A 62 -9.13 -2.77 -6.09
CA HIS A 62 -10.23 -2.68 -5.14
C HIS A 62 -10.07 -1.50 -4.17
N ALA A 63 -8.89 -1.36 -3.56
CA ALA A 63 -8.60 -0.32 -2.58
C ALA A 63 -8.52 1.08 -3.22
N ASP A 64 -8.00 1.18 -4.44
CA ASP A 64 -7.99 2.42 -5.22
C ASP A 64 -9.41 2.87 -5.60
N ALA A 65 -10.28 1.94 -5.98
CA ALA A 65 -11.69 2.26 -6.23
C ALA A 65 -12.45 2.66 -4.95
N ASP A 66 -12.05 2.15 -3.78
CA ASP A 66 -12.68 2.44 -2.48
C ASP A 66 -12.25 3.81 -1.90
N LEU A 67 -10.94 4.08 -1.87
CA LEU A 67 -10.37 5.27 -1.19
C LEU A 67 -9.68 6.27 -2.14
N GLY A 68 -9.18 5.80 -3.28
CA GLY A 68 -8.12 6.47 -4.04
C GLY A 68 -6.77 6.26 -3.37
N LEU A 69 -5.82 5.67 -4.10
CA LEU A 69 -4.50 5.34 -3.59
C LEU A 69 -3.40 6.17 -4.23
N TYR A 70 -2.36 6.39 -3.44
CA TYR A 70 -1.11 6.98 -3.88
C TYR A 70 0.05 6.09 -3.49
N HIS A 71 0.96 5.86 -4.43
CA HIS A 71 2.26 5.30 -4.10
C HIS A 71 3.05 6.30 -3.27
N VAL A 72 3.84 5.79 -2.32
CA VAL A 72 4.86 6.59 -1.65
C VAL A 72 5.86 7.13 -2.68
N PRO A 73 6.47 8.31 -2.50
CA PRO A 73 7.55 8.77 -3.36
C PRO A 73 8.70 7.77 -3.50
N THR A 74 9.49 7.91 -4.55
CA THR A 74 10.59 6.96 -4.87
C THR A 74 11.60 6.79 -3.73
N TRP A 75 11.84 7.83 -2.93
CA TRP A 75 12.75 7.76 -1.77
C TRP A 75 12.22 6.83 -0.66
N GLY A 76 10.92 6.58 -0.62
CA GLY A 76 10.26 5.74 0.39
C GLY A 76 9.93 4.33 -0.10
N ARG A 77 10.27 3.98 -1.35
CA ARG A 77 9.97 2.66 -1.93
C ARG A 77 11.09 1.66 -1.69
N THR A 78 10.70 0.44 -1.35
CA THR A 78 11.58 -0.73 -1.49
C THR A 78 11.74 -1.09 -2.98
N PRO A 79 12.74 -1.90 -3.37
CA PRO A 79 12.83 -2.40 -4.74
C PRO A 79 11.56 -3.12 -5.22
N GLU A 80 10.94 -3.92 -4.34
CA GLU A 80 9.67 -4.60 -4.61
C GLU A 80 8.51 -3.61 -4.74
N GLY A 81 8.49 -2.57 -3.90
CA GLY A 81 7.53 -1.48 -3.97
C GLY A 81 7.63 -0.67 -5.26
N GLU A 82 8.85 -0.42 -5.76
CA GLU A 82 9.06 0.23 -7.05
C GLU A 82 8.53 -0.62 -8.21
N ILE A 83 8.83 -1.92 -8.22
CA ILE A 83 8.31 -2.85 -9.23
C ILE A 83 6.77 -2.89 -9.18
N PHE A 84 6.19 -2.89 -7.98
CA PHE A 84 4.74 -2.85 -7.81
C PHE A 84 4.14 -1.54 -8.32
N ALA A 85 4.73 -0.38 -7.97
CA ALA A 85 4.29 0.93 -8.43
C ALA A 85 4.34 1.04 -9.96
N ASP A 86 5.44 0.59 -10.58
CA ASP A 86 5.59 0.54 -12.03
C ASP A 86 4.53 -0.37 -12.69
N ALA A 87 4.24 -1.51 -12.07
CA ALA A 87 3.28 -2.48 -12.59
C ALA A 87 1.83 -2.00 -12.48
N MET A 88 1.47 -1.27 -11.42
CA MET A 88 0.11 -0.75 -11.23
C MET A 88 -0.11 0.57 -11.95
N GLY A 89 0.94 1.38 -12.11
CA GLY A 89 0.79 2.79 -12.44
C GLY A 89 0.08 3.55 -11.33
N GLY A 90 -0.64 4.61 -11.67
CA GLY A 90 -1.33 5.45 -10.69
C GLY A 90 -0.46 6.58 -10.16
N ASP A 91 -1.03 7.36 -9.26
CA ASP A 91 -0.41 8.59 -8.78
C ASP A 91 0.58 8.33 -7.64
N THR A 92 1.60 9.18 -7.55
CA THR A 92 2.53 9.22 -6.43
C THR A 92 2.18 10.40 -5.56
N MET A 93 2.15 10.20 -4.24
CA MET A 93 1.88 11.28 -3.29
C MET A 93 3.00 12.32 -3.38
N ASP A 94 2.68 13.59 -3.13
CA ASP A 94 3.70 14.63 -3.05
C ASP A 94 4.64 14.39 -1.84
N ASP A 95 5.92 14.78 -2.00
CA ASP A 95 6.94 14.51 -0.99
C ASP A 95 6.62 15.15 0.37
N GLU A 96 6.15 16.40 0.37
CA GLU A 96 5.79 17.14 1.59
C GLU A 96 4.71 16.40 2.39
N ARG A 97 3.63 15.99 1.72
CA ARG A 97 2.53 15.27 2.34
C ARG A 97 2.93 13.87 2.81
N ALA A 98 3.70 13.15 2.01
CA ALA A 98 4.21 11.83 2.40
C ALA A 98 5.10 11.94 3.64
N CYS A 99 6.00 12.93 3.71
CA CYS A 99 6.82 13.21 4.88
C CYS A 99 5.98 13.58 6.12
N GLU A 100 4.97 14.43 5.97
CA GLU A 100 4.06 14.81 7.06
C GLU A 100 3.37 13.57 7.66
N ILE A 101 2.86 12.67 6.81
CA ILE A 101 2.18 11.45 7.23
C ILE A 101 3.17 10.50 7.92
N LEU A 102 4.34 10.28 7.31
CA LEU A 102 5.32 9.32 7.80
C LEU A 102 6.17 9.87 8.96
N GLY A 103 6.01 11.15 9.33
CA GLY A 103 6.82 11.81 10.35
C GLY A 103 8.29 11.93 9.97
N LEU A 104 8.58 12.10 8.67
CA LEU A 104 9.93 12.18 8.12
C LEU A 104 10.31 13.63 7.82
N ASP A 105 11.62 13.92 7.86
CA ASP A 105 12.17 15.19 7.43
C ASP A 105 12.39 15.17 5.91
N LEU A 106 11.75 16.10 5.21
CA LEU A 106 11.80 16.21 3.74
C LEU A 106 13.22 16.39 3.22
N ASP A 107 14.01 17.24 3.87
CA ASP A 107 15.37 17.55 3.42
C ASP A 107 16.27 16.31 3.55
N VAL A 108 16.02 15.49 4.57
CA VAL A 108 16.74 14.22 4.80
C VAL A 108 16.41 13.20 3.72
N VAL A 109 15.12 12.97 3.42
CA VAL A 109 14.74 11.90 2.47
C VAL A 109 14.97 12.28 1.01
N THR A 110 14.94 13.58 0.70
CA THR A 110 15.22 14.09 -0.66
C THR A 110 16.69 14.45 -0.87
N ASN A 111 17.54 14.35 0.16
CA ASN A 111 18.93 14.79 0.16
C ASN A 111 19.12 16.27 -0.23
N ASN A 112 18.12 17.11 0.06
CA ASN A 112 18.15 18.55 -0.20
C ASN A 112 18.74 19.29 1.00
N TYR A 113 20.06 19.22 1.18
CA TYR A 113 20.76 20.07 2.14
C TYR A 113 21.01 21.45 1.52
N ALA A 114 20.30 22.46 2.00
CA ALA A 114 20.53 23.87 1.64
C ALA A 114 21.81 24.45 2.26
#